data_AF-A0A2R7RXI2-F1
#
_entry.id   AF-A0A2R7RXI2-F1
#
_cell.length_a   1.000
_cell.length_b   1.000
_cell.length_c   1.000
_cell.angle_alpha   90.00
_cell.angle_beta   90.00
_cell.angle_gamma   90.00
#
_symmetry.space_group_name_H-M   'P 1'
#
loop_
_entity.id
_entity.type
_entity.pdbx_description
1 polymer ?
#
loop_
_entity_poly.entity_id
_entity_poly.type
_entity_poly.pdbx_seq_one_letter_code
_entity_poly.pdbx_strand_id
1 'polypeptide(L)'
;MLRRIASLLCVCCLLLAGGAARAQTVLDPALIERVRQLAEAAARAAAPAGTRVAVEIGALDARLRLAPCLQVQPYLPPGMPMWGRSRVGLRCTDGTARWNVTLPIR
;
A
#
# COMPACT_ATOMS: atom_id res chain seq x y z
N MET A 1 11.75 39.00 -42.43
CA MET A 1 12.42 37.92 -41.66
C MET A 1 12.02 37.85 -40.17
N LEU A 2 11.31 38.84 -39.60
CA LEU A 2 10.90 38.86 -38.17
C LEU A 2 9.70 37.99 -37.78
N ARG A 3 8.90 37.47 -38.75
CA ARG A 3 7.71 36.63 -38.45
C ARG A 3 8.04 35.18 -38.09
N ARG A 4 9.27 34.70 -38.36
CA ARG A 4 9.67 33.31 -38.06
C ARG A 4 10.18 33.11 -36.63
N ILE A 5 10.60 34.19 -35.96
CA ILE A 5 11.16 34.13 -34.60
C ILE A 5 10.03 33.93 -33.56
N ALA A 6 8.82 34.44 -33.83
CA ALA A 6 7.67 34.29 -32.94
C ALA A 6 7.13 32.84 -32.86
N SER A 7 7.37 32.00 -33.87
CA SER A 7 6.89 30.60 -33.87
C SER A 7 7.76 29.64 -33.06
N LEU A 8 9.02 29.99 -32.77
CA LEU A 8 9.93 29.13 -32.00
C LEU A 8 9.75 29.24 -30.48
N LEU A 9 9.21 30.35 -29.97
CA LEU A 9 8.99 30.51 -28.53
C LEU A 9 7.75 29.78 -28.00
N CYS A 10 6.77 29.44 -28.85
CA CYS A 10 5.51 28.84 -28.40
C CYS A 10 5.62 27.31 -28.17
N VAL A 11 6.63 26.64 -28.75
CA VAL A 11 6.76 25.17 -28.72
C VAL A 11 7.49 24.67 -27.46
N CYS A 12 8.26 25.52 -26.77
CA CYS A 12 9.07 25.09 -25.62
C CYS A 12 8.28 24.99 -24.29
N CYS A 13 7.06 25.53 -24.21
CA CYS A 13 6.30 25.55 -22.94
C CYS A 13 5.46 24.29 -22.66
N LEU A 14 5.33 23.34 -23.61
CA LEU A 14 4.44 22.18 -23.41
C LEU A 14 5.11 20.93 -22.82
N LEU A 15 6.43 20.91 -22.59
CA LEU A 15 7.13 19.72 -22.09
C LEU A 15 7.29 19.65 -20.57
N LEU A 16 6.76 20.61 -19.81
CA LEU A 16 6.84 20.65 -18.34
C LEU A 16 5.51 20.27 -17.65
N ALA A 17 4.59 19.64 -18.38
CA ALA A 17 3.34 19.13 -17.82
C ALA A 17 3.58 17.94 -16.87
N GLY A 18 3.89 18.28 -15.62
CA GLY A 18 3.37 17.63 -14.43
C GLY A 18 3.75 16.16 -14.28
N GLY A 19 4.85 15.91 -13.57
CA GLY A 19 5.08 14.64 -12.89
C GLY A 19 3.82 14.28 -12.10
N ALA A 20 3.14 13.22 -12.53
CA ALA A 20 2.00 12.69 -11.85
C ALA A 20 2.47 12.13 -10.50
N ALA A 21 2.49 12.97 -9.48
CA ALA A 21 2.45 12.55 -8.09
C ALA A 21 1.09 11.90 -7.86
N ARG A 22 0.93 10.65 -8.33
CA ARG A 22 -0.26 9.86 -8.06
C ARG A 22 -0.15 9.44 -6.61
N ALA A 23 -0.70 10.25 -5.71
CA ALA A 23 -1.03 9.83 -4.36
C ALA A 23 -2.16 8.79 -4.46
N GLN A 24 -1.83 7.59 -4.94
CA GLN A 24 -2.74 6.46 -4.93
C GLN A 24 -2.59 5.79 -3.57
N THR A 25 -3.39 6.19 -2.60
CA THR A 25 -3.62 5.40 -1.38
C THR A 25 -4.51 4.21 -1.70
N VAL A 26 -4.16 3.45 -2.74
CA VAL A 26 -4.75 2.16 -3.06
C VAL A 26 -3.62 1.17 -2.88
N LEU A 27 -3.76 0.24 -1.94
CA LEU A 27 -2.80 -0.85 -1.80
C LEU A 27 -2.73 -1.60 -3.12
N ASP A 28 -1.50 -1.87 -3.58
CA ASP A 28 -1.27 -2.68 -4.76
C ASP A 28 -1.94 -4.06 -4.61
N PRO A 29 -2.66 -4.58 -5.63
CA PRO A 29 -3.28 -5.90 -5.58
C PRO A 29 -2.32 -7.03 -5.18
N ALA A 30 -1.05 -6.97 -5.61
CA ALA A 30 -0.04 -7.94 -5.23
C ALA A 30 0.32 -7.86 -3.73
N LEU A 31 0.29 -6.66 -3.15
CA LEU A 31 0.48 -6.48 -1.72
C LEU A 31 -0.72 -7.02 -0.92
N ILE A 32 -1.94 -6.79 -1.40
CA ILE A 32 -3.16 -7.36 -0.79
C ILE A 32 -3.08 -8.89 -0.76
N GLU A 33 -2.65 -9.51 -1.86
CA GLU A 33 -2.49 -10.96 -1.94
C GLU A 33 -1.41 -11.48 -0.96
N ARG A 34 -0.27 -10.79 -0.84
CA ARG A 34 0.76 -11.13 0.17
C ARG A 34 0.23 -11.02 1.59
N VAL A 35 -0.56 -9.99 1.88
CA VAL A 35 -1.23 -9.82 3.18
C VAL A 35 -2.20 -10.97 3.44
N ARG A 36 -3.00 -11.36 2.44
CA ARG A 36 -3.95 -12.47 2.54
C ARG A 36 -3.25 -13.78 2.89
N GLN A 37 -2.21 -14.12 2.14
CA GLN A 37 -1.44 -15.34 2.37
C GLN A 37 -0.82 -15.38 3.77
N LEU A 38 -0.21 -14.27 4.21
CA LEU A 38 0.35 -14.14 5.55
C LEU A 38 -0.72 -14.33 6.63
N ALA A 39 -1.86 -13.63 6.48
CA ALA A 39 -2.95 -13.67 7.44
C ALA A 39 -3.58 -15.07 7.53
N GLU A 40 -3.82 -15.72 6.40
CA GLU A 40 -4.41 -17.06 6.39
C GLU A 40 -3.47 -18.12 6.97
N ALA A 41 -2.17 -18.05 6.67
CA ALA A 41 -1.19 -18.97 7.25
C ALA A 41 -1.16 -18.82 8.78
N ALA A 42 -1.16 -17.59 9.27
CA ALA A 42 -1.16 -17.30 10.69
C ALA A 42 -2.49 -17.71 11.37
N ALA A 43 -3.61 -17.46 10.70
CA ALA A 43 -4.93 -17.85 11.20
C ALA A 43 -5.08 -19.37 11.28
N ARG A 44 -4.58 -20.11 10.28
CA ARG A 44 -4.52 -21.59 10.32
C ARG A 44 -3.65 -22.11 11.45
N ALA A 45 -2.54 -21.44 11.76
CA ALA A 45 -1.68 -21.82 12.89
C ALA A 45 -2.30 -21.52 14.26
N ALA A 46 -3.15 -20.49 14.35
CA ALA A 46 -3.80 -20.09 15.60
C ALA A 46 -5.17 -20.75 15.84
N ALA A 47 -5.82 -21.25 14.79
CA ALA A 47 -7.17 -21.82 14.87
C ALA A 47 -7.18 -23.21 15.53
N PRO A 48 -8.25 -23.58 16.27
CA PRO A 48 -8.44 -24.94 16.75
C PRO A 48 -8.52 -25.95 15.61
N ALA A 49 -8.13 -27.20 15.88
CA ALA A 49 -8.21 -28.29 14.91
C ALA A 49 -9.64 -28.48 14.37
N GLY A 50 -9.76 -28.74 13.07
CA GLY A 50 -11.05 -28.91 12.39
C GLY A 50 -11.79 -27.61 12.05
N THR A 51 -11.23 -26.45 12.38
CA THR A 51 -11.87 -25.16 12.10
C THR A 51 -11.59 -24.70 10.68
N ARG A 52 -12.64 -24.28 9.96
CA ARG A 52 -12.50 -23.63 8.65
C ARG A 52 -12.00 -22.20 8.86
N VAL A 53 -10.85 -21.89 8.28
CA VAL A 53 -10.28 -20.54 8.27
C VAL A 53 -10.67 -19.81 7.00
N ALA A 54 -11.24 -18.62 7.15
CA ALA A 54 -11.41 -17.63 6.10
C ALA A 54 -10.83 -16.31 6.60
N VAL A 55 -10.29 -15.50 5.68
CA VAL A 55 -9.73 -14.19 6.00
C VAL A 55 -10.34 -13.15 5.08
N GLU A 56 -10.86 -12.10 5.68
CA GLU A 56 -11.36 -10.91 5.02
C GLU A 56 -10.44 -9.73 5.35
N ILE A 57 -9.84 -9.16 4.31
CA ILE A 57 -8.95 -8.00 4.44
C ILE A 57 -9.81 -6.74 4.52
N GLY A 58 -9.58 -5.93 5.56
CA GLY A 58 -10.18 -4.61 5.69
C GLY A 58 -9.43 -3.54 4.91
N ALA A 59 -9.77 -2.28 5.15
CA ALA A 59 -9.13 -1.13 4.53
C ALA A 59 -8.18 -0.43 5.51
N LEU A 60 -7.17 0.26 4.97
CA LEU A 60 -6.41 1.23 5.75
C LEU A 60 -7.32 2.38 6.20
N ASP A 61 -7.00 3.01 7.33
CA ASP A 61 -7.68 4.22 7.77
C ASP A 61 -7.53 5.30 6.68
N ALA A 62 -8.67 5.77 6.15
CA ALA A 62 -8.73 6.72 5.03
C ALA A 62 -8.10 8.09 5.34
N ARG A 63 -7.85 8.38 6.62
CA ARG A 63 -7.16 9.59 7.07
C ARG A 63 -5.64 9.50 6.92
N LEU A 64 -5.10 8.30 6.68
CA LEU A 64 -3.67 8.12 6.47
C LEU A 64 -3.21 8.84 5.20
N ARG A 65 -2.06 9.50 5.33
CA ARG A 65 -1.33 10.16 4.24
C ARG A 65 0.07 9.58 4.21
N LEU A 66 0.19 8.42 3.57
CA LEU A 66 1.46 7.69 3.51
C LEU A 66 2.35 8.27 2.42
N ALA A 67 3.62 8.50 2.75
CA ALA A 67 4.63 8.81 1.74
C ALA A 67 4.79 7.63 0.76
N PRO A 68 5.15 7.89 -0.51
CA PRO A 68 5.44 6.83 -1.47
C PRO A 68 6.48 5.83 -0.93
N CYS A 69 6.25 4.55 -1.18
CA CYS A 69 7.10 3.47 -0.72
C CYS A 69 7.38 2.48 -1.85
N LEU A 70 8.65 2.17 -2.09
CA LEU A 70 9.10 1.18 -3.07
C LEU A 70 8.92 -0.25 -2.56
N GLN A 71 9.12 -0.47 -1.26
CA GLN A 71 8.97 -1.79 -0.64
C GLN A 71 8.14 -1.73 0.63
N VAL A 72 6.92 -2.26 0.54
CA VAL A 72 6.05 -2.47 1.69
C VAL A 72 6.17 -3.92 2.16
N GLN A 73 6.48 -4.08 3.44
CA GLN A 73 6.59 -5.37 4.10
C GLN A 73 5.40 -5.59 5.05
N PRO A 74 4.54 -6.59 4.78
CA PRO A 74 3.54 -7.04 5.74
C PRO A 74 4.20 -7.87 6.84
N TYR A 75 3.69 -7.77 8.06
CA TYR A 75 4.16 -8.54 9.21
C TYR A 75 3.03 -8.77 10.23
N LEU A 76 3.20 -9.79 11.07
CA LEU A 76 2.28 -10.06 12.17
C LEU A 76 2.72 -9.28 13.42
N PRO A 77 1.87 -8.44 14.02
CA PRO A 77 2.18 -7.82 15.30
C PRO A 77 2.39 -8.88 16.39
N PRO A 78 3.41 -8.76 17.25
CA PRO A 78 3.67 -9.74 18.28
C PRO A 78 2.56 -9.77 19.33
N GLY A 79 2.34 -10.94 19.92
CA GLY A 79 1.45 -11.10 21.09
C GLY A 79 -0.05 -11.02 20.78
N MET A 80 -0.47 -11.07 19.51
CA MET A 80 -1.88 -11.05 19.13
C MET A 80 -2.26 -12.32 18.36
N PRO A 81 -3.30 -13.06 18.80
CA PRO A 81 -3.77 -14.22 18.06
C PRO A 81 -4.34 -13.78 16.71
N MET A 82 -4.06 -14.57 15.67
CA MET A 82 -4.56 -14.35 14.31
C MET A 82 -5.90 -15.06 14.09
N TRP A 83 -6.73 -15.10 15.14
CA TRP A 83 -8.06 -15.72 15.15
C TRP A 83 -9.10 -14.69 15.59
N GLY A 84 -10.22 -14.60 14.86
CA GLY A 84 -11.24 -13.58 15.08
C GLY A 84 -10.78 -12.17 14.68
N ARG A 85 -11.12 -11.16 15.48
CA ARG A 85 -10.72 -9.76 15.20
C ARG A 85 -9.22 -9.61 15.37
N SER A 86 -8.51 -9.45 14.27
CA SER A 86 -7.06 -9.33 14.29
C SER A 86 -6.56 -8.26 13.33
N ARG A 87 -5.24 -8.19 13.16
CA ARG A 87 -4.60 -7.15 12.35
C ARG A 87 -3.27 -7.59 11.78
N VAL A 88 -2.96 -7.08 10.59
CA VAL A 88 -1.65 -7.21 9.95
C VAL A 88 -0.97 -5.85 9.97
N GLY A 89 0.30 -5.82 10.37
CA GLY A 89 1.11 -4.62 10.28
C GLY A 89 1.69 -4.46 8.87
N LEU A 90 1.78 -3.23 8.39
CA LEU A 90 2.44 -2.87 7.14
C LEU A 90 3.53 -1.84 7.45
N ARG A 91 4.75 -2.08 6.98
CA ARG A 91 5.85 -1.12 7.13
C ARG A 91 6.52 -0.82 5.79
N CYS A 92 6.92 0.42 5.60
CA CYS A 92 7.79 0.78 4.49
C CYS A 92 9.26 0.51 4.85
N THR A 93 9.93 -0.34 4.07
CA THR A 93 11.35 -0.65 4.24
C THR A 93 12.24 0.06 3.23
N ASP A 94 11.68 0.54 2.13
CA ASP A 94 12.39 1.29 1.10
C ASP A 94 11.52 2.42 0.55
N GLY A 95 11.91 3.67 0.80
CA GLY A 95 11.16 4.87 0.48
C GLY A 95 11.73 6.10 1.19
N THR A 96 11.27 7.29 0.80
CA THR A 96 11.77 8.57 1.34
C THR A 96 11.40 8.77 2.81
N ALA A 97 10.27 8.20 3.25
CA ALA A 97 9.87 8.16 4.65
C ALA A 97 9.50 6.72 5.05
N ARG A 98 9.97 6.31 6.23
CA ARG A 98 9.62 5.01 6.83
C ARG A 98 8.35 5.18 7.66
N TRP A 99 7.27 4.52 7.27
CA TRP A 99 6.02 4.49 8.02
C TRP A 99 5.67 3.07 8.46
N ASN A 100 4.83 2.96 9.48
CA ASN A 100 4.31 1.69 9.99
C ASN A 100 2.83 1.89 10.38
N VAL A 101 1.96 1.11 9.77
CA VAL A 101 0.50 1.20 9.93
C VAL A 101 -0.12 -0.18 10.12
N THR A 102 -1.37 -0.20 10.54
CA THR A 102 -2.11 -1.43 10.82
C THR A 102 -3.27 -1.57 9.85
N LEU A 103 -3.44 -2.77 9.30
CA LEU A 103 -4.56 -3.16 8.46
C LEU A 103 -5.47 -4.13 9.24
N PRO A 104 -6.76 -3.83 9.42
CA PRO A 104 -7.69 -4.74 10.09
C PRO A 104 -7.96 -5.97 9.23
N ILE A 105 -8.12 -7.12 9.88
CA ILE A 105 -8.56 -8.38 9.26
C ILE A 105 -9.65 -9.04 10.13
N ARG A 106 -10.51 -9.84 9.49
CA ARG A 106 -11.62 -10.57 10.13
C ARG A 106 -11.79 -11.94 9.51
#